data_AF-A0A537Y5U5-F1
#
_entry.id   AF-A0A537Y5U5-F1
#
_cell.length_a   1.000
_cell.length_b   1.000
_cell.length_c   1.000
_cell.angle_alpha   90.00
_cell.angle_beta   90.00
_cell.angle_gamma   90.00
#
_symmetry.space_group_name_H-M   'P 1'
#
loop_
_entity.id
_entity.type
_entity.pdbx_description
1 polymer ?
#
loop_
_entity_poly.entity_id
_entity_poly.type
_entity_poly.pdbx_seq_one_letter_code
_entity_poly.pdbx_strand_id
1 'polypeptide(L)'
;MKRAELLDDIVAARPAAGELIYIERRGEDYRWTRTNPGDTVDMPETGGFPDAWMYYSGRWPLDEPEKLPVFFEDLLAELESMTGAAPDRCRWSPDDPWPHSH
;
A
#
# COMPACT_ATOMS: atom_id res chain seq x y z
N MET A 1 -11.30 2.32 -8.70
CA MET A 1 -10.86 1.63 -9.94
C MET A 1 -10.76 0.16 -9.65
N LYS A 2 -10.96 -0.73 -10.63
CA LYS A 2 -10.82 -2.18 -10.41
C LYS A 2 -9.36 -2.61 -10.46
N ARG A 3 -9.07 -3.80 -9.93
CA ARG A 3 -7.71 -4.35 -9.81
C ARG A 3 -6.91 -4.31 -11.12
N ALA A 4 -7.53 -4.68 -12.24
CA ALA A 4 -6.84 -4.67 -13.54
C ALA A 4 -6.50 -3.25 -14.02
N GLU A 5 -7.39 -2.28 -13.76
CA GLU A 5 -7.18 -0.87 -14.11
C GLU A 5 -6.07 -0.25 -13.24
N LEU A 6 -5.98 -0.64 -11.97
CA LEU A 6 -4.95 -0.20 -11.05
C LEU A 6 -3.54 -0.53 -11.56
N LEU A 7 -3.35 -1.75 -12.08
CA LEU A 7 -2.07 -2.17 -12.66
C LEU A 7 -1.71 -1.27 -13.85
N ASP A 8 -2.62 -1.13 -14.79
CA ASP A 8 -2.38 -0.36 -16.02
C ASP A 8 -2.02 1.09 -15.70
N ASP A 9 -2.73 1.71 -14.75
CA ASP A 9 -2.52 3.10 -14.36
C ASP A 9 -1.17 3.33 -13.65
N ILE A 10 -0.77 2.44 -12.73
CA ILE A 10 0.55 2.52 -12.07
C ILE A 10 1.68 2.30 -13.07
N VAL A 11 1.52 1.32 -13.97
CA VAL A 11 2.52 1.03 -15.01
C VAL A 11 2.63 2.17 -16.02
N ALA A 12 1.51 2.80 -16.40
CA ALA A 12 1.49 3.98 -17.25
C ALA A 12 2.18 5.17 -16.57
N ALA A 13 1.98 5.33 -15.27
CA ALA A 13 2.61 6.40 -14.52
C ALA A 13 4.14 6.23 -14.38
N ARG A 14 4.64 4.98 -14.29
CA ARG A 14 6.07 4.64 -14.11
C ARG A 14 6.70 5.34 -12.90
N PRO A 15 6.29 5.01 -11.66
CA PRO A 15 6.93 5.55 -10.47
C PRO A 15 8.43 5.27 -10.45
N ALA A 16 9.22 6.26 -10.03
CA ALA A 16 10.67 6.11 -9.92
C ALA A 16 11.04 5.17 -8.76
N ALA A 17 12.25 4.61 -8.80
CA ALA A 17 12.77 3.85 -7.67
C ALA A 17 12.92 4.78 -6.44
N GLY A 18 12.35 4.38 -5.30
CA GLY A 18 12.32 5.21 -4.09
C GLY A 18 11.14 6.18 -4.03
N GLU A 19 10.33 6.28 -5.07
CA GLU A 19 9.11 7.08 -5.06
C GLU A 19 8.05 6.43 -4.18
N LEU A 20 7.52 7.19 -3.23
CA LEU A 20 6.52 6.69 -2.30
C LEU A 20 5.15 6.72 -2.98
N ILE A 21 4.51 5.57 -3.08
CA ILE A 21 3.13 5.47 -3.51
C ILE A 21 2.27 4.97 -2.37
N TYR A 22 1.02 5.42 -2.37
CA TYR A 22 -0.03 4.96 -1.48
C TYR A 22 -1.03 4.16 -2.29
N ILE A 23 -1.41 2.99 -1.80
CA ILE A 23 -2.47 2.16 -2.37
C ILE A 23 -3.48 1.86 -1.26
N GLU A 24 -4.76 2.08 -1.55
CA GLU A 24 -5.87 1.70 -0.67
C GLU A 24 -6.90 0.82 -1.40
N ARG A 25 -7.54 -0.04 -0.63
CA ARG A 25 -8.65 -0.90 -1.04
C ARG A 25 -9.88 -0.59 -0.21
N ARG A 26 -11.02 -0.48 -0.87
CA ARG A 26 -12.36 -0.21 -0.32
C ARG A 26 -13.36 -1.17 -0.96
N GLY A 27 -13.71 -2.25 -0.28
CA GLY A 27 -14.50 -3.34 -0.85
C GLY A 27 -13.81 -3.95 -2.08
N GLU A 28 -14.39 -3.78 -3.26
CA GLU A 28 -13.83 -4.28 -4.53
C GLU A 28 -13.13 -3.18 -5.34
N ASP A 29 -13.03 -1.99 -4.77
CA ASP A 29 -12.46 -0.81 -5.42
C ASP A 29 -11.11 -0.45 -4.83
N TYR A 30 -10.21 -0.04 -5.71
CA TYR A 30 -8.88 0.41 -5.39
C TYR A 30 -8.72 1.88 -5.70
N ARG A 31 -7.79 2.52 -5.00
CA ARG A 31 -7.27 3.85 -5.31
C ARG A 31 -5.79 3.86 -5.01
N TRP A 32 -5.03 4.60 -5.80
CA TRP A 32 -3.63 4.87 -5.51
C TRP A 32 -3.31 6.33 -5.76
N THR A 33 -2.24 6.80 -5.14
CA THR A 33 -1.66 8.12 -5.39
C THR A 33 -0.17 8.09 -5.15
N ARG A 34 0.53 9.00 -5.83
CA ARG A 34 1.91 9.35 -5.48
C ARG A 34 1.89 10.24 -4.25
N THR A 35 2.87 10.05 -3.38
CA THR A 35 3.05 10.86 -2.18
C THR A 35 4.55 11.07 -1.93
N ASN A 36 4.91 12.00 -1.04
CA ASN A 36 6.27 12.14 -0.56
C ASN A 36 6.35 11.74 0.91
N PRO A 37 7.54 11.37 1.41
CA PRO A 37 7.75 11.22 2.84
C PRO A 37 7.42 12.54 3.57
N GLY A 38 6.41 12.50 4.44
CA GLY A 38 5.91 13.65 5.19
C GLY A 38 4.62 14.27 4.64
N ASP A 39 4.21 13.90 3.43
CA ASP A 39 2.90 14.27 2.88
C ASP A 39 1.82 13.35 3.46
N THR A 40 0.75 13.96 3.98
CA THR A 40 -0.46 13.22 4.37
C THR A 40 -1.29 12.95 3.13
N VAL A 41 -1.61 11.68 2.88
CA VAL A 41 -2.61 11.35 1.86
C VAL A 41 -3.97 11.80 2.37
N ASP A 42 -4.68 12.59 1.55
CA ASP A 42 -6.04 13.03 1.84
C ASP A 42 -6.96 11.83 2.04
N MET A 43 -7.19 11.50 3.31
CA MET A 43 -8.22 10.57 3.72
C MET A 43 -9.57 11.26 3.49
N PRO A 44 -10.51 10.64 2.76
CA PRO A 44 -11.80 11.26 2.53
C PRO A 44 -12.51 11.51 3.86
N GLU A 45 -12.89 12.78 4.10
CA GLU A 45 -13.58 13.22 5.34
C GLU A 45 -14.87 12.44 5.59
N THR A 46 -15.52 11.99 4.51
CA THR A 46 -16.73 11.17 4.52
C THR A 46 -16.47 9.86 3.79
N GLY A 47 -15.91 8.86 4.47
CA GLY A 47 -15.65 7.58 3.82
C GLY A 47 -14.97 6.51 4.64
N GLY A 48 -14.93 6.60 5.98
CA GLY A 48 -14.30 5.59 6.83
C GLY A 48 -12.80 5.36 6.53
N PHE A 49 -12.17 4.51 7.34
CA PHE A 49 -10.85 3.98 7.00
C PHE A 49 -11.00 2.95 5.86
N PRO A 50 -10.07 2.91 4.89
CA PRO A 50 -10.07 1.87 3.87
C PRO A 50 -9.92 0.48 4.50
N ASP A 51 -10.43 -0.55 3.83
CA ASP A 51 -10.36 -1.94 4.29
C ASP A 51 -8.90 -2.42 4.45
N ALA A 52 -8.03 -1.96 3.55
CA ALA A 52 -6.60 -2.09 3.66
C ALA A 52 -5.91 -0.93 2.92
N TRP A 53 -4.72 -0.57 3.39
CA TRP A 53 -3.90 0.44 2.76
C TRP A 53 -2.43 0.13 3.00
N MET A 54 -1.56 0.61 2.11
CA MET A 54 -0.12 0.52 2.30
C MET A 54 0.61 1.65 1.59
N TYR A 55 1.79 1.95 2.09
CA TYR A 55 2.79 2.73 1.37
C TYR A 55 3.86 1.79 0.81
N TYR A 56 4.23 2.01 -0.45
CA TYR A 56 5.30 1.29 -1.11
C TYR A 56 6.28 2.28 -1.73
N SER A 57 7.57 2.15 -1.41
CA SER A 57 8.66 2.95 -1.98
C SER A 57 9.79 2.11 -2.57
N GLY A 58 9.55 0.81 -2.78
CA GLY A 58 10.54 -0.10 -3.32
C GLY A 58 10.81 0.13 -4.81
N ARG A 59 11.75 -0.65 -5.34
CA ARG A 59 12.07 -0.63 -6.77
C ARG A 59 11.01 -1.39 -7.55
N TRP A 60 10.33 -0.70 -8.46
CA TRP A 60 9.45 -1.31 -9.43
C TRP A 60 10.27 -2.07 -10.50
N PRO A 61 9.92 -3.32 -10.83
CA PRO A 61 10.58 -4.08 -11.89
C PRO A 61 10.14 -3.61 -13.29
N LEU A 62 10.22 -2.31 -13.57
CA LEU A 62 9.83 -1.71 -14.85
C LEU A 62 10.77 -2.12 -16.00
N ASP A 63 12.02 -2.45 -15.67
CA ASP A 63 13.01 -2.98 -16.61
C ASP A 63 12.77 -4.47 -16.95
N GLU A 64 11.88 -5.16 -16.22
CA GLU A 64 11.60 -6.58 -16.34
C GLU A 64 10.09 -6.82 -16.53
N PRO A 65 9.53 -6.51 -17.72
CA PRO A 65 8.08 -6.51 -17.96
C PRO A 65 7.42 -7.88 -17.73
N GLU A 66 8.17 -8.97 -17.84
CA GLU A 66 7.71 -10.33 -17.53
C GLU A 66 7.50 -10.57 -16.02
N LYS A 67 8.25 -9.86 -15.15
CA LYS A 67 8.15 -9.98 -13.69
C LYS A 67 7.15 -9.01 -13.09
N LEU A 68 6.90 -7.89 -13.76
CA LEU A 68 5.97 -6.85 -13.35
C LEU A 68 4.57 -7.36 -12.96
N PRO A 69 3.90 -8.22 -13.75
CA PRO A 69 2.60 -8.75 -13.35
C PRO A 69 2.69 -9.61 -12.10
N VAL A 70 3.68 -10.49 -11.98
CA VAL A 70 3.84 -11.36 -10.79
C VAL A 70 4.15 -10.54 -9.54
N PHE A 71 5.02 -9.54 -9.66
CA PHE A 71 5.33 -8.61 -8.57
C PHE A 71 4.09 -7.86 -8.09
N PHE A 72 3.27 -7.38 -9.03
CA PHE A 72 2.05 -6.66 -8.69
C PHE A 72 0.99 -7.55 -8.05
N GLU A 73 0.85 -8.79 -8.52
CA GLU A 73 -0.02 -9.79 -7.91
C GLU A 73 0.39 -10.09 -6.46
N ASP A 74 1.69 -10.24 -6.19
CA ASP A 74 2.23 -10.44 -4.84
C ASP A 74 1.97 -9.22 -3.95
N LEU A 75 2.24 -8.01 -4.47
CA LEU A 75 1.99 -6.74 -3.77
C LEU A 75 0.50 -6.57 -3.41
N LEU A 76 -0.42 -6.90 -4.32
CA LEU A 76 -1.85 -6.86 -4.04
C LEU A 76 -2.30 -7.98 -3.11
N ALA A 77 -1.74 -9.19 -3.22
CA ALA A 77 -2.03 -10.27 -2.28
C ALA A 77 -1.65 -9.87 -0.85
N GLU A 78 -0.52 -9.17 -0.66
CA GLU A 78 -0.13 -8.61 0.62
C GLU A 78 -1.12 -7.54 1.11
N LEU A 79 -1.57 -6.65 0.23
CA LEU A 79 -2.61 -5.66 0.53
C LEU A 79 -3.93 -6.32 0.95
N GLU A 80 -4.38 -7.32 0.20
CA GLU A 80 -5.62 -8.05 0.46
C GLU A 80 -5.52 -8.93 1.70
N SER A 81 -4.34 -9.44 2.03
CA SER A 81 -4.06 -10.15 3.29
C SER A 81 -4.23 -9.25 4.53
N MET A 82 -4.15 -7.92 4.36
CA MET A 82 -4.48 -6.95 5.41
C MET A 82 -5.99 -6.70 5.54
N THR A 83 -6.81 -7.13 4.57
CA THR A 83 -8.28 -7.04 4.67
C THR A 83 -8.79 -8.18 5.54
N GLY A 84 -9.14 -7.84 6.78
CA GLY A 84 -9.55 -8.84 7.76
C GLY A 84 -8.98 -8.49 9.11
N ALA A 85 -9.86 -8.01 9.99
CA ALA A 85 -9.54 -7.58 11.33
C ALA A 85 -8.57 -8.54 12.06
N ALA A 86 -7.34 -8.06 12.26
CA ALA A 86 -6.73 -8.15 13.58
C ALA A 86 -6.32 -6.73 13.96
N PRO A 87 -7.09 -6.02 14.82
CA PRO A 87 -6.61 -4.79 15.47
C PRO A 87 -5.31 -4.99 16.29
N ASP A 88 -4.79 -6.23 16.33
CA ASP A 88 -3.60 -6.68 17.05
C ASP A 88 -2.30 -6.66 16.20
N ARG A 89 -2.31 -6.18 14.94
CA ARG A 89 -1.06 -6.12 14.14
C ARG A 89 -0.08 -5.04 14.62
N CYS A 90 -0.54 -4.08 15.43
CA CYS A 90 0.34 -3.33 16.32
C CYS A 90 0.62 -4.20 17.55
N ARG A 91 1.62 -5.08 17.44
CA ARG A 91 2.09 -5.95 18.54
C ARG A 91 2.88 -5.18 19.60
N TRP A 92 2.46 -3.96 19.92
CA TRP A 92 2.96 -3.22 21.07
C TRP A 92 1.80 -2.91 21.99
N SER A 93 1.78 -3.60 23.13
CA SER A 93 1.03 -3.13 24.27
C SER A 93 1.55 -1.72 24.61
N PRO A 94 0.68 -0.73 24.85
CA PRO A 94 1.11 0.61 25.26
C PRO A 94 1.92 0.61 26.57
N ASP A 95 1.83 -0.47 27.35
CA ASP A 95 2.62 -0.71 28.57
C ASP A 95 4.04 -1.27 28.32
N ASP A 96 4.48 -1.49 27.08
CA ASP A 96 5.79 -2.10 26.79
C ASP A 96 6.61 -1.31 25.75
N PRO A 97 7.17 -0.13 26.13
CA PRO A 97 7.97 0.70 25.23
C PRO A 97 9.38 0.14 25.00
N TRP A 98 9.85 0.23 23.76
CA TRP A 98 11.22 -0.12 23.34
C TRP A 98 12.24 0.97 23.72
N PRO A 99 13.53 0.66 23.99
CA PRO A 99 14.14 -0.67 24.13
C PRO A 99 14.05 -1.23 25.55
N HIS A 100 13.83 -2.55 25.64
CA HIS A 100 13.75 -3.31 26.90
C HIS A 100 15.09 -3.57 27.59
N SER A 101 16.06 -2.66 27.52
CA SER A 101 17.27 -2.69 28.37
C SER A 101 18.12 -1.44 28.18
N HIS A 102 18.68 -0.96 29.28
CA HIS A 102 19.86 -0.14 29.34
C HIS A 102 20.85 -0.72 30.35
#